data_AF-A0AA39CN65-F1
#
_entry.id   AF-A0AA39CN65-F1
#
_cell.length_a   1.000
_cell.length_b   1.000
_cell.length_c   1.000
_cell.angle_alpha   90.00
_cell.angle_beta   90.00
_cell.angle_gamma   90.00
#
_symmetry.space_group_name_H-M   'P 1'
#
loop_
_entity.id
_entity.type
_entity.pdbx_description
1 polymer ?
#
loop_
_entity_poly.entity_id
_entity_poly.type
_entity_poly.pdbx_seq_one_letter_code
_entity_poly.pdbx_strand_id
1 'polypeptide(L)'
;MATVAQEIWLTLWAMAQGTSLESSSIAFWTHHMSKYVFSGTDWVISPEISPSTAISPRRRVDMMVKYLEINSRLQTLCVFEAKSNATAPGVYNEAEMQAYDACSAVLNDTQIPYVYAMTAVGTKARL
;
A
#
# COMPACT_ATOMS: atom_id res chain seq x y z
N MET A 1 17.69 18.54 -16.78
CA MET A 1 18.33 17.58 -15.85
C MET A 1 17.25 17.09 -14.90
N ALA A 2 17.16 15.78 -14.67
CA ALA A 2 16.27 15.21 -13.67
C ALA A 2 16.79 15.56 -12.26
N THR A 3 15.92 15.69 -11.28
CA THR A 3 16.33 15.83 -9.88
C THR A 3 16.78 14.48 -9.33
N VAL A 4 17.63 14.46 -8.31
CA VAL A 4 18.06 13.21 -7.64
C VAL A 4 16.86 12.37 -7.18
N ALA A 5 15.77 13.03 -6.73
CA ALA A 5 14.54 12.35 -6.37
C ALA A 5 13.88 11.64 -7.57
N GLN A 6 13.84 12.30 -8.74
CA GLN A 6 13.34 11.68 -9.97
C GLN A 6 14.21 10.50 -10.42
N GLU A 7 15.53 10.56 -10.24
CA GLU A 7 16.45 9.47 -10.57
C GLU A 7 16.22 8.24 -9.67
N ILE A 8 16.03 8.43 -8.37
CA ILE A 8 15.71 7.34 -7.43
C ILE A 8 14.39 6.68 -7.81
N TRP A 9 13.34 7.48 -8.05
CA TRP A 9 12.03 6.95 -8.44
C TRP A 9 12.11 6.12 -9.73
N LEU A 10 12.79 6.63 -10.76
CA LEU A 10 12.97 5.93 -12.04
C LEU A 10 13.78 4.63 -11.86
N THR A 11 14.79 4.64 -11.00
CA THR A 11 15.61 3.47 -10.71
C THR A 11 14.79 2.39 -10.02
N LEU A 12 14.04 2.73 -8.97
CA LEU A 12 13.16 1.79 -8.27
C LEU A 12 12.06 1.26 -9.19
N TRP A 13 11.49 2.11 -10.03
CA TRP A 13 10.52 1.70 -11.04
C TRP A 13 11.13 0.68 -12.00
N ALA A 14 12.32 0.96 -12.55
CA ALA A 14 13.02 0.04 -13.45
C ALA A 14 13.30 -1.31 -12.77
N MET A 15 13.67 -1.32 -11.49
CA MET A 15 13.88 -2.55 -10.71
C MET A 15 12.59 -3.35 -10.52
N ALA A 16 11.48 -2.68 -10.18
CA ALA A 16 10.15 -3.29 -10.05
C ALA A 16 9.60 -3.81 -11.40
N GLN A 17 10.07 -3.26 -12.52
CA GLN A 17 9.79 -3.75 -13.87
C GLN A 17 10.79 -4.80 -14.37
N GLY A 18 11.99 -4.87 -13.81
CA GLY A 18 13.07 -5.75 -14.28
C GLY A 18 13.07 -7.14 -13.63
N THR A 19 12.37 -7.29 -12.50
CA THR A 19 12.41 -8.51 -11.67
C THR A 19 11.00 -9.00 -11.32
N SER A 20 10.87 -10.29 -11.02
CA SER A 20 9.66 -10.87 -10.41
C SER A 20 9.73 -10.92 -8.88
N LEU A 21 10.71 -10.23 -8.29
CA LEU A 21 10.91 -10.19 -6.84
C LEU A 21 9.94 -9.19 -6.22
N GLU A 22 9.10 -9.66 -5.31
CA GLU A 22 8.13 -8.88 -4.54
C GLU A 22 8.80 -7.71 -3.80
N SER A 23 9.98 -7.94 -3.23
CA SER A 23 10.77 -6.91 -2.52
C SER A 23 11.07 -5.69 -3.38
N SER A 24 11.22 -5.85 -4.71
CA SER A 24 11.45 -4.74 -5.64
C SER A 24 10.19 -3.88 -5.79
N SER A 25 9.01 -4.52 -5.87
CA SER A 25 7.72 -3.84 -5.87
C SER A 25 7.46 -3.13 -4.54
N ILE A 26 7.76 -3.78 -3.41
CA ILE A 26 7.60 -3.19 -2.06
C ILE A 26 8.46 -1.93 -1.94
N ALA A 27 9.72 -2.00 -2.34
CA ALA A 27 10.64 -0.87 -2.28
C ALA A 27 10.15 0.31 -3.13
N PHE A 28 9.70 0.04 -4.36
CA PHE A 28 9.14 1.07 -5.24
C PHE A 28 7.90 1.72 -4.63
N TRP A 29 6.89 0.94 -4.26
CA TRP A 29 5.63 1.46 -3.75
C TRP A 29 5.80 2.16 -2.41
N THR A 30 6.63 1.64 -1.51
CA THR A 30 6.92 2.28 -0.22
C THR A 30 7.60 3.64 -0.43
N HIS A 31 8.57 3.71 -1.35
CA HIS A 31 9.22 4.97 -1.69
C HIS A 31 8.23 5.95 -2.34
N HIS A 32 7.44 5.49 -3.31
CA HIS A 32 6.48 6.33 -4.01
C HIS A 32 5.46 6.93 -3.04
N MET A 33 4.86 6.08 -2.20
CA MET A 33 3.86 6.47 -1.21
C MET A 33 4.44 7.44 -0.19
N SER A 34 5.62 7.16 0.38
CA SER A 34 6.23 8.02 1.41
C SER A 34 6.81 9.33 0.90
N LYS A 35 7.19 9.43 -0.38
CA LYS A 35 7.82 10.64 -0.93
C LYS A 35 6.89 11.53 -1.73
N TYR A 36 5.89 10.97 -2.38
CA TYR A 36 5.05 11.71 -3.34
C TYR A 36 3.58 11.76 -2.96
N VAL A 37 3.06 10.77 -2.24
CA VAL A 37 1.63 10.70 -1.89
C VAL A 37 1.38 11.16 -0.44
N PHE A 38 2.12 10.59 0.51
CA PHE A 38 2.03 10.85 1.95
C PHE A 38 3.38 11.33 2.48
N SER A 39 3.78 12.54 2.08
CA SER A 39 5.13 13.07 2.31
C SER A 39 5.33 13.79 3.65
N GLY A 40 4.28 13.97 4.44
CA GLY A 40 4.35 14.58 5.76
C GLY A 40 5.02 13.65 6.79
N THR A 41 5.62 14.26 7.83
CA THR A 41 6.33 13.52 8.89
C THR A 41 5.40 12.79 9.86
N ASP A 42 4.11 13.11 9.81
CA ASP A 42 3.02 12.49 10.56
C ASP A 42 2.46 11.23 9.89
N TRP A 43 2.94 10.88 8.69
CA TRP A 43 2.53 9.70 7.95
C TRP A 43 3.51 8.53 8.11
N VAL A 44 2.95 7.32 8.20
CA VAL A 44 3.70 6.07 8.23
C VAL A 44 3.18 5.12 7.16
N ILE A 45 4.07 4.64 6.30
CA ILE A 45 3.78 3.57 5.32
C ILE A 45 4.27 2.24 5.91
N SER A 46 3.34 1.31 6.13
CA SER A 46 3.60 -0.01 6.73
C SER A 46 3.33 -1.11 5.70
N PRO A 47 4.35 -1.67 5.04
CA PRO A 47 4.18 -2.79 4.12
C PRO A 47 3.88 -4.12 4.84
N GLU A 48 3.22 -5.05 4.14
CA GLU A 48 2.97 -6.45 4.54
C GLU A 48 2.34 -6.63 5.94
N ILE A 49 1.36 -5.80 6.29
CA ILE A 49 0.76 -5.82 7.62
C ILE A 49 -0.61 -6.53 7.61
N SER A 50 -0.93 -7.25 8.69
CA SER A 50 -2.28 -7.80 8.88
C SER A 50 -3.28 -6.65 9.12
N PRO A 51 -4.45 -6.63 8.47
CA PRO A 51 -5.39 -5.54 8.58
C PRO A 51 -6.18 -5.50 9.89
N SER A 52 -6.18 -6.60 10.63
CA SER A 52 -6.64 -6.63 12.01
C SER A 52 -5.71 -7.51 12.84
N THR A 53 -5.62 -7.22 14.12
CA THR A 53 -4.95 -8.12 15.07
C THR A 53 -5.87 -9.25 15.55
N ALA A 54 -7.20 -9.06 15.43
CA ALA A 54 -8.19 -9.93 16.05
C ALA A 54 -8.85 -10.98 15.12
N ILE A 55 -9.05 -10.70 13.82
CA ILE A 55 -10.03 -11.46 13.01
C ILE A 55 -9.39 -12.34 11.94
N SER A 56 -8.19 -12.02 11.45
CA SER A 56 -7.43 -12.95 10.59
C SER A 56 -5.97 -12.54 10.46
N PRO A 57 -5.07 -13.01 11.35
CA PRO A 57 -3.64 -12.68 11.29
C PRO A 57 -2.94 -13.21 10.03
N ARG A 58 -3.63 -14.01 9.21
CA ARG A 58 -3.08 -14.63 7.99
C ARG A 58 -3.31 -13.81 6.73
N ARG A 59 -4.32 -12.92 6.70
CA ARG A 59 -4.54 -12.06 5.53
C ARG A 59 -3.64 -10.84 5.72
N ARG A 60 -2.63 -10.67 4.88
CA ARG A 60 -1.82 -9.45 4.83
C ARG A 60 -2.40 -8.56 3.75
N VAL A 61 -2.38 -7.26 3.99
CA VAL A 61 -2.54 -6.26 2.93
C VAL A 61 -1.18 -5.83 2.45
N ASP A 62 -1.09 -5.38 1.22
CA ASP A 62 0.17 -5.00 0.62
C ASP A 62 0.81 -3.84 1.39
N MET A 63 0.04 -2.78 1.67
CA MET A 63 0.48 -1.70 2.57
C MET A 63 -0.68 -1.07 3.37
N MET A 64 -0.34 -0.52 4.52
CA MET A 64 -1.19 0.41 5.26
C MET A 64 -0.55 1.78 5.37
N VAL A 65 -1.39 2.79 5.26
CA VAL A 65 -1.04 4.17 5.54
C VAL A 65 -1.65 4.56 6.88
N LYS A 66 -0.79 5.00 7.79
CA LYS A 66 -1.17 5.43 9.13
C LYS A 66 -0.83 6.88 9.35
N TYR A 67 -1.63 7.54 10.18
CA TYR A 67 -1.49 8.93 10.55
C TYR A 67 -1.31 9.06 12.05
N LEU A 68 -0.36 9.88 12.49
CA LEU A 68 -0.17 10.21 13.90
C LEU A 68 -1.12 11.34 14.31
N GLU A 69 -2.17 10.99 15.03
CA GLU A 69 -3.12 11.97 15.58
C GLU A 69 -2.50 12.82 16.70
N ILE A 70 -3.12 13.97 17.01
CA ILE A 70 -2.69 14.92 18.06
C ILE A 70 -2.51 14.25 19.44
N ASN A 71 -3.32 13.23 19.74
CA ASN A 71 -3.25 12.45 20.97
C ASN A 71 -2.13 11.38 20.97
N SER A 72 -1.19 11.45 20.00
CA SER A 72 -0.12 10.46 19.80
C SER A 72 -0.61 9.04 19.46
N ARG A 73 -1.84 8.90 18.98
CA ARG A 73 -2.38 7.63 18.48
C ARG A 73 -2.05 7.47 17.01
N LEU A 74 -1.45 6.34 16.65
CA LEU A 74 -1.20 5.99 15.26
C LEU A 74 -2.43 5.28 14.68
N GLN A 75 -3.15 5.94 13.79
CA GLN A 75 -4.42 5.48 13.24
C GLN A 75 -4.25 5.03 11.78
N THR A 76 -4.73 3.84 11.42
CA THR A 76 -4.82 3.42 10.01
C THR A 76 -5.91 4.22 9.31
N LEU A 77 -5.54 4.94 8.24
CA LEU A 77 -6.47 5.76 7.45
C LEU A 77 -6.62 5.28 6.02
N CYS A 78 -5.65 4.52 5.49
CA CYS A 78 -5.78 3.95 4.17
C CYS A 78 -5.16 2.55 4.08
N VAL A 79 -5.85 1.66 3.37
CA VAL A 79 -5.35 0.36 2.91
C VAL A 79 -4.96 0.49 1.45
N PHE A 80 -3.81 -0.07 1.10
CA PHE A 80 -3.30 -0.09 -0.26
C PHE A 80 -3.14 -1.54 -0.73
N GLU A 81 -3.71 -1.83 -1.91
CA GLU A 81 -3.64 -3.13 -2.60
C GLU A 81 -3.12 -2.90 -4.02
N ALA A 82 -1.99 -3.50 -4.36
CA ALA A 82 -1.43 -3.51 -5.70
C ALA A 82 -1.53 -4.89 -6.34
N LYS A 83 -1.80 -4.93 -7.63
CA LYS A 83 -1.69 -6.17 -8.42
C LYS A 83 -0.64 -6.04 -9.51
N SER A 84 -0.03 -7.17 -9.84
CA SER A 84 0.86 -7.27 -11.00
C SER A 84 0.10 -6.92 -12.28
N ASN A 85 0.83 -6.47 -13.31
CA ASN A 85 0.34 -6.12 -14.65
C ASN A 85 -1.05 -6.68 -15.02
N ALA A 86 -1.95 -5.77 -15.39
CA ALA A 86 -3.37 -5.99 -15.64
C ALA A 86 -3.67 -6.69 -16.99
N THR A 87 -2.93 -7.75 -17.32
CA THR A 87 -3.18 -8.52 -18.56
C THR A 87 -4.30 -9.56 -18.38
N ALA A 88 -4.66 -9.90 -17.15
CA ALA A 88 -5.75 -10.82 -16.87
C ALA A 88 -7.08 -10.06 -16.67
N PRO A 89 -8.19 -10.51 -17.30
CA PRO A 89 -9.52 -10.00 -17.01
C PRO A 89 -9.85 -10.18 -15.52
N GLY A 90 -10.40 -9.14 -14.88
CA GLY A 90 -10.85 -9.21 -13.48
C GLY A 90 -9.85 -8.76 -12.42
N VAL A 91 -8.59 -8.47 -12.77
CA VAL A 91 -7.55 -8.03 -11.80
C VAL A 91 -7.95 -6.78 -11.02
N TYR A 92 -8.64 -5.84 -11.66
CA TYR A 92 -9.16 -4.64 -10.98
C TYR A 92 -10.22 -4.98 -9.94
N ASN A 93 -11.21 -5.81 -10.31
CA ASN A 93 -12.28 -6.24 -9.41
C ASN A 93 -11.71 -7.02 -8.22
N GLU A 94 -10.70 -7.85 -8.44
CA GLU A 94 -10.00 -8.57 -7.38
C GLU A 94 -9.29 -7.60 -6.43
N ALA A 95 -8.55 -6.61 -6.95
CA ALA A 95 -7.87 -5.61 -6.13
C ALA A 95 -8.87 -4.79 -5.29
N GLU A 96 -9.96 -4.34 -5.90
CA GLU A 96 -11.01 -3.57 -5.24
C GLU A 96 -11.73 -4.38 -4.16
N MET A 97 -12.06 -5.65 -4.44
CA MET A 97 -12.69 -6.55 -3.48
C MET A 97 -11.76 -6.83 -2.29
N GLN A 98 -10.47 -7.04 -2.55
CA GLN A 98 -9.49 -7.25 -1.48
C GLN A 98 -9.31 -6.01 -0.61
N ALA A 99 -9.23 -4.83 -1.22
CA ALA A 99 -9.14 -3.57 -0.49
C ALA A 99 -10.42 -3.31 0.33
N TYR A 100 -11.60 -3.61 -0.21
CA TYR A 100 -12.87 -3.51 0.50
C TYR A 100 -12.90 -4.40 1.74
N ASP A 101 -12.59 -5.70 1.58
CA ASP A 101 -12.55 -6.66 2.70
C ASP A 101 -11.59 -6.18 3.81
N ALA A 102 -10.42 -5.68 3.41
CA ALA A 102 -9.42 -5.20 4.35
C ALA A 102 -9.88 -3.94 5.09
N CYS A 103 -10.51 -2.99 4.39
CA CYS A 103 -11.13 -1.83 4.99
C CYS A 103 -12.22 -2.23 6.00
N SER A 104 -13.09 -3.18 5.66
CA SER A 104 -14.09 -3.71 6.60
C SER A 104 -13.45 -4.31 7.84
N ALA A 105 -12.35 -5.05 7.69
CA ALA A 105 -11.61 -5.61 8.82
C ALA A 105 -11.04 -4.51 9.73
N VAL A 106 -10.45 -3.45 9.17
CA VAL A 106 -9.94 -2.30 9.93
C VAL A 106 -11.05 -1.59 10.69
N LEU A 107 -12.19 -1.34 10.05
CA LEU A 107 -13.34 -0.67 10.69
C LEU A 107 -13.89 -1.47 11.87
N ASN A 108 -14.00 -2.80 11.71
CA ASN A 108 -14.46 -3.69 12.77
C ASN A 108 -13.49 -3.70 13.97
N ASP A 109 -12.18 -3.68 13.72
CA ASP A 109 -11.12 -3.76 14.75
C ASP A 109 -10.93 -2.43 15.49
N THR A 110 -10.97 -1.30 14.78
CA THR A 110 -10.53 -0.01 15.32
C THR A 110 -11.65 0.96 15.69
N GLN A 111 -12.91 0.67 15.29
CA GLN A 111 -14.08 1.52 15.54
C GLN A 111 -13.95 2.97 15.02
N ILE A 112 -13.12 3.19 14.01
CA ILE A 112 -13.03 4.48 13.32
C ILE A 112 -14.21 4.69 12.37
N PRO A 113 -14.59 5.96 12.09
CA PRO A 113 -15.75 6.24 11.25
C PRO A 113 -15.54 5.90 9.78
N TYR A 114 -14.30 5.90 9.30
CA TYR A 114 -13.97 5.59 7.90
C TYR A 114 -12.51 5.15 7.76
N VAL A 115 -12.24 4.45 6.66
CA VAL A 115 -10.91 4.11 6.16
C VAL A 115 -10.96 4.16 4.64
N TYR A 116 -9.91 4.66 4.00
CA TYR A 116 -9.82 4.75 2.55
C TYR A 116 -9.20 3.48 1.96
N ALA A 117 -9.65 3.11 0.77
CA ALA A 117 -8.99 2.10 -0.06
C ALA A 117 -8.25 2.79 -1.21
N MET A 118 -7.02 2.35 -1.49
CA MET A 118 -6.28 2.69 -2.68
C MET A 118 -5.89 1.40 -3.40
N THR A 119 -6.19 1.30 -4.67
CA THR A 119 -5.80 0.17 -5.51
C THR A 119 -4.85 0.63 -6.60
N ALA A 120 -3.88 -0.21 -6.92
CA ALA A 120 -2.92 0.04 -7.99
C ALA A 120 -2.70 -1.19 -8.85
N VAL A 121 -2.35 -0.96 -10.12
CA VAL A 121 -1.86 -2.00 -11.01
C VAL A 121 -0.61 -1.48 -11.72
N GLY A 122 0.32 -2.38 -12.04
CA GLY A 122 1.34 -2.07 -13.05
C GLY A 122 2.79 -2.41 -12.70
N THR A 123 3.11 -2.87 -11.49
CA THR A 123 4.43 -3.52 -11.27
C THR A 123 4.45 -4.91 -11.90
N LYS A 124 5.63 -5.42 -12.30
CA LYS A 124 5.71 -6.79 -12.85
C LYS A 124 5.52 -7.85 -11.78
N ALA A 125 6.13 -7.64 -10.61
CA ALA A 125 5.85 -8.48 -9.45
C ALA A 125 4.57 -8.01 -8.74
N ARG A 126 3.82 -8.98 -8.22
CA ARG A 126 2.75 -8.72 -7.24
C ARG A 126 3.39 -8.19 -5.96
N LEU A 127 2.61 -7.41 -5.21
CA LEU A 127 2.78 -7.30 -3.77
C LEU A 127 2.02 -8.48 -3.12
#